data_AF-A0A8C9PS50-F1
#
_entry.id   AF-A0A8C9PS50-F1
#
_cell.length_a   1.000
_cell.length_b   1.000
_cell.length_c   1.000
_cell.angle_alpha   90.00
_cell.angle_beta   90.00
_cell.angle_gamma   90.00
#
_symmetry.space_group_name_H-M   'P 1'
#
loop_
_entity.id
_entity.type
_entity.pdbx_description
1 polymer ?
#
loop_
_entity_poly.entity_id
_entity_poly.type
_entity_poly.pdbx_seq_one_letter_code
_entity_poly.pdbx_strand_id
1 'polypeptide(L)'
;MIQSLPTNFFSEYCYFGTKEGVRYFVDHNTRTTTFKDPRNGKSSVTKGGPQIAYERSFKWKLAHFRYLCQSNALPSHVKINVSRQTLFEDSFQQIMALKPYDLRRRLYVIFRGEEGLDYGGLAREWFFLLSHEVLNPMYCLFEYAGKNNYCLQINPASTINPDHLSYFCFIGRFIAMALFHGKFIDTGFSLPFYKRMLSKKLTIKDLESIDTEFYNSLIWIRDNNIEECGLEMYFSVDMEILGKVTSHDLKMGGSNILVTEENKDEYIGLMTEWRFSRGVQEQTKAFLDGFNEVVPLQWLQYFDEKELEVMLCGMQEVDLADWQRNTVYRHYTRNSKQIIWFWQFVKETDNEVRMRLLQFVTGTCRLPLGGFAELMGSNGPQKFCIEKVGKDTWLPRSHTCFNRLDLPPCKSYEQLKEKLLFAIEETEGFG
;
A
#
# COMPACT_ATOMS: atom_id res chain seq x y z
N MET A 1 24.69 0.54 -20.63
CA MET A 1 25.88 0.61 -19.75
C MET A 1 25.65 1.74 -18.76
N ILE A 2 24.93 1.46 -17.66
CA ILE A 2 24.64 2.45 -16.62
C ILE A 2 25.73 2.23 -15.56
N GLN A 3 26.68 3.15 -15.46
CA GLN A 3 27.73 3.09 -14.44
C GLN A 3 27.09 3.15 -13.05
N SER A 4 27.60 2.36 -12.11
CA SER A 4 27.25 2.39 -10.69
C SER A 4 27.41 3.81 -10.14
N LEU A 5 26.30 4.42 -9.72
CA LEU A 5 26.30 5.79 -9.21
C LEU A 5 26.23 5.79 -7.67
N PRO A 6 26.92 6.72 -6.98
CA PRO A 6 26.92 6.80 -5.53
C PRO A 6 25.55 7.21 -4.98
N THR A 7 25.16 6.58 -3.87
CA THR A 7 23.83 6.66 -3.24
C THR A 7 23.40 8.09 -2.87
N ASN A 8 24.35 8.95 -2.49
CA ASN A 8 24.08 10.35 -2.12
C ASN A 8 23.79 11.27 -3.32
N PHE A 9 24.07 10.84 -4.55
CA PHE A 9 23.76 11.68 -5.72
C PHE A 9 22.27 11.61 -6.10
N PHE A 10 21.66 10.44 -5.87
CA PHE A 10 20.23 10.25 -6.08
C PHE A 10 19.37 10.82 -4.94
N SER A 11 19.97 11.26 -3.82
CA SER A 11 19.26 11.90 -2.70
C SER A 11 19.00 13.40 -2.90
N GLU A 12 19.48 14.00 -4.00
CA GLU A 12 19.19 15.40 -4.35
C GLU A 12 18.80 15.59 -5.83
N TYR A 13 19.37 14.79 -6.73
CA TYR A 13 19.20 14.93 -8.18
C TYR A 13 18.65 13.67 -8.82
N CYS A 14 17.78 13.84 -9.81
CA CYS A 14 17.13 12.74 -10.53
C CYS A 14 17.44 12.79 -12.02
N TYR A 15 17.71 11.63 -12.63
CA TYR A 15 18.16 11.51 -14.03
C TYR A 15 16.99 11.17 -14.95
N PHE A 16 16.82 11.95 -16.03
CA PHE A 16 15.74 11.78 -16.98
C PHE A 16 16.24 11.85 -18.44
N GLY A 17 15.49 11.21 -19.34
CA GLY A 17 15.62 11.38 -20.79
C GLY A 17 14.37 12.05 -21.36
N THR A 18 14.53 13.00 -22.28
CA THR A 18 13.39 13.53 -23.06
C THR A 18 12.82 12.44 -23.98
N LYS A 19 11.66 12.70 -24.61
CA LYS A 19 11.11 11.83 -25.66
C LYS A 19 12.08 11.60 -26.83
N GLU A 20 13.05 12.50 -27.00
CA GLU A 20 14.10 12.48 -28.02
C GLU A 20 15.41 11.86 -27.49
N GLY A 21 15.45 11.35 -26.26
CA GLY A 21 16.61 10.70 -25.66
C GLY A 21 17.66 11.64 -25.04
N VAL A 22 17.37 12.94 -24.93
CA VAL A 22 18.29 13.94 -24.36
C VAL A 22 18.26 13.88 -22.84
N ARG A 23 19.44 13.82 -22.21
CA ARG A 23 19.58 13.66 -20.76
C ARG A 23 19.40 14.98 -20.03
N TYR A 24 18.62 14.99 -18.96
CA TYR A 24 18.49 16.11 -18.04
C TYR A 24 18.40 15.63 -16.59
N PHE A 25 18.64 16.56 -15.67
CA PHE A 25 18.64 16.35 -14.24
C PHE A 25 17.54 17.19 -13.61
N VAL A 26 16.85 16.63 -12.62
CA VAL A 26 15.82 17.32 -11.84
C VAL A 26 16.35 17.50 -10.43
N ASP A 27 16.34 18.74 -9.95
CA ASP A 27 16.68 19.10 -8.58
C ASP A 27 15.37 19.20 -7.77
N HIS A 28 15.18 18.29 -6.81
CA HIS A 28 13.97 18.28 -5.99
C HIS A 28 13.97 19.34 -4.89
N ASN A 29 15.16 19.85 -4.51
CA ASN A 29 15.30 20.90 -3.50
C ASN A 29 14.90 22.26 -4.09
N THR A 30 15.42 22.58 -5.27
CA THR A 30 15.12 23.86 -5.94
C THR A 30 13.92 23.79 -6.88
N ARG A 31 13.36 22.60 -7.13
CA ARG A 31 12.24 22.35 -8.04
C ARG A 31 12.54 22.82 -9.47
N THR A 32 13.77 22.64 -9.92
CA THR A 32 14.24 23.05 -11.26
C THR A 32 14.78 21.87 -12.03
N THR A 33 14.94 22.04 -13.33
CA THR A 33 15.60 21.06 -14.21
C THR A 33 16.86 21.68 -14.83
N THR A 34 17.86 20.85 -15.10
CA THR A 34 19.12 21.29 -15.69
C THR A 34 19.68 20.21 -16.60
N PHE A 35 20.30 20.61 -17.72
CA PHE A 35 21.02 19.68 -18.60
C PHE A 35 22.47 19.45 -18.16
N LYS A 36 22.94 20.22 -17.18
CA LYS A 36 24.28 20.10 -16.61
C LYS A 36 24.26 19.07 -15.50
N ASP A 37 25.13 18.07 -15.62
CA ASP A 37 25.33 17.06 -14.59
C ASP A 37 25.92 17.73 -13.33
N PRO A 38 25.20 17.71 -12.18
CA PRO A 38 25.63 18.36 -10.95
C PRO A 38 26.95 17.81 -10.38
N ARG A 39 27.41 16.63 -10.80
CA ARG A 39 28.64 15.99 -10.28
C ARG A 39 29.90 16.49 -10.94
N ASN A 40 29.81 16.81 -12.22
CA ASN A 40 30.98 17.07 -13.07
C ASN A 40 30.80 18.31 -13.96
N GLY A 41 29.65 19.00 -13.87
CA GLY A 41 29.32 20.19 -14.62
C GLY A 41 29.11 19.99 -16.13
N LYS A 42 29.19 18.74 -16.64
CA LYS A 42 29.08 18.47 -18.08
C LYS A 42 27.64 18.64 -18.54
N SER A 43 27.46 19.47 -19.56
CA SER A 43 26.15 19.68 -20.19
C SER A 43 25.85 18.57 -21.18
N SER A 44 24.63 18.04 -21.10
CA SER A 44 24.09 17.08 -22.07
C SER A 44 23.65 17.75 -23.39
N VAL A 45 23.70 19.09 -23.45
CA VAL A 45 23.32 19.89 -24.61
C VAL A 45 24.37 20.99 -24.86
N THR A 46 24.73 21.22 -26.12
CA THR A 46 25.75 22.20 -26.55
C THR A 46 25.24 23.63 -26.70
N LYS A 47 23.91 23.83 -26.78
CA LYS A 47 23.22 25.13 -26.79
C LYS A 47 21.96 25.01 -25.93
N GLY A 48 21.64 26.03 -25.12
CA GLY A 48 20.55 26.02 -24.12
C GLY A 48 19.36 25.17 -24.55
N GLY A 49 19.26 23.97 -23.95
CA GLY A 49 18.23 22.99 -24.29
C GLY A 49 16.83 23.50 -23.97
N PRO A 50 15.77 22.87 -24.50
CA PRO A 50 14.40 23.25 -24.20
C PRO A 50 14.17 23.27 -22.68
N GLN A 51 13.52 24.31 -22.16
CA GLN A 51 13.16 24.35 -20.73
C GLN A 51 12.20 23.19 -20.43
N ILE A 52 12.68 22.21 -19.65
CA ILE A 52 11.88 21.09 -19.23
C ILE A 52 11.18 21.49 -17.93
N ALA A 53 9.86 21.49 -17.94
CA ALA A 53 9.09 21.74 -16.73
C ALA A 53 9.42 20.69 -15.67
N TYR A 54 9.61 21.13 -14.43
CA TYR A 54 9.75 20.24 -13.29
C TYR A 54 8.46 19.41 -13.14
N GLU A 55 8.52 18.10 -13.36
CA GLU A 55 7.39 17.20 -13.20
C GLU A 55 7.65 16.26 -12.00
N ARG A 56 6.77 16.30 -10.99
CA ARG A 56 6.72 15.31 -9.91
C ARG A 56 6.13 14.00 -10.46
N SER A 57 6.85 13.32 -11.34
CA SER A 57 6.33 12.09 -11.91
C SER A 57 6.52 10.96 -10.88
N PHE A 58 5.42 10.58 -10.23
CA PHE A 58 5.37 9.43 -9.33
C PHE A 58 5.91 8.16 -10.02
N LYS A 59 5.63 8.03 -11.33
CA LYS A 59 6.17 6.97 -12.19
C LYS A 59 7.70 6.90 -12.17
N TRP A 60 8.40 8.04 -12.18
CA TRP A 60 9.86 8.05 -12.08
C TRP A 60 10.32 7.66 -10.67
N LYS A 61 9.70 8.22 -9.63
CA LYS A 61 10.04 7.87 -8.24
C LYS A 61 9.91 6.37 -8.01
N LEU A 62 8.81 5.79 -8.50
CA LEU A 62 8.56 4.35 -8.45
C LEU A 62 9.62 3.57 -9.26
N ALA A 63 9.94 3.98 -10.48
CA ALA A 63 11.00 3.33 -11.27
C ALA A 63 12.36 3.37 -10.58
N HIS A 64 12.71 4.50 -9.95
CA HIS A 64 13.92 4.65 -9.17
C HIS A 64 13.92 3.74 -7.94
N PHE A 65 12.82 3.71 -7.18
CA PHE A 65 12.65 2.80 -6.05
C PHE A 65 12.77 1.33 -6.48
N ARG A 66 12.19 0.94 -7.61
CA ARG A 66 12.32 -0.41 -8.18
C ARG A 66 13.77 -0.73 -8.54
N TYR A 67 14.50 0.23 -9.10
CA TYR A 67 15.93 0.08 -9.37
C TYR A 67 16.74 -0.12 -8.08
N LEU A 68 16.45 0.62 -7.00
CA LEU A 68 17.09 0.43 -5.69
C LEU A 68 16.83 -0.97 -5.14
N CYS A 69 15.58 -1.46 -5.23
CA CYS A 69 15.23 -2.81 -4.80
C CYS A 69 15.98 -3.87 -5.62
N GLN A 70 15.99 -3.75 -6.94
CA GLN A 70 16.70 -4.68 -7.84
C GLN A 70 18.21 -4.69 -7.61
N SER A 71 18.82 -3.52 -7.40
CA SER A 71 20.26 -3.39 -7.16
C SER A 71 20.70 -4.00 -5.83
N ASN A 72 19.78 -4.05 -4.85
CA ASN A 72 20.01 -4.59 -3.52
C ASN A 72 19.36 -5.97 -3.30
N ALA A 73 18.88 -6.60 -4.38
CA ALA A 73 18.35 -7.96 -4.34
C ALA A 73 19.49 -8.96 -4.18
N LEU A 74 19.31 -9.92 -3.28
CA LEU A 74 20.28 -11.00 -3.10
C LEU A 74 20.00 -12.14 -4.09
N PRO A 75 21.05 -12.86 -4.54
CA PRO A 75 20.89 -14.01 -5.42
C PRO A 75 20.15 -15.15 -4.70
N SER A 76 19.76 -16.18 -5.45
CA SER A 76 18.98 -17.32 -4.93
C SER A 76 17.56 -16.93 -4.48
N HIS A 77 16.90 -17.82 -3.74
CA HIS A 77 15.50 -17.71 -3.31
C HIS A 77 15.34 -18.12 -1.85
N VAL A 78 14.24 -17.65 -1.23
CA VAL A 78 13.74 -18.10 0.07
C VAL A 78 12.42 -18.82 -0.16
N LYS A 79 12.24 -19.95 0.54
CA LYS A 79 10.98 -20.71 0.54
C LYS A 79 10.21 -20.42 1.82
N ILE A 80 8.94 -20.07 1.70
CA ILE A 80 8.02 -19.86 2.81
C ILE A 80 6.91 -20.90 2.69
N ASN A 81 6.84 -21.83 3.63
CA ASN A 81 5.93 -22.98 3.61
C ASN A 81 4.78 -22.79 4.59
N VAL A 82 3.59 -22.44 4.10
CA VAL A 82 2.45 -22.02 4.94
C VAL A 82 1.25 -22.93 4.73
N SER A 83 0.41 -23.13 5.73
CA SER A 83 -0.93 -23.68 5.57
C SER A 83 -1.95 -22.55 5.44
N ARG A 84 -3.03 -22.74 4.70
CA ARG A 84 -4.13 -21.75 4.62
C ARG A 84 -4.81 -21.53 5.98
N GLN A 85 -4.91 -22.58 6.78
CA GLN A 85 -5.60 -22.56 8.08
C GLN A 85 -4.78 -21.89 9.19
N THR A 86 -3.46 -21.83 9.05
CA THR A 86 -2.52 -21.29 10.05
C THR A 86 -1.58 -20.26 9.40
N LEU A 87 -2.13 -19.50 8.46
CA LEU A 87 -1.37 -18.63 7.57
C LEU A 87 -0.55 -17.60 8.33
N PHE A 88 -1.13 -17.00 9.37
CA PHE A 88 -0.49 -15.96 10.17
C PHE A 88 0.69 -16.51 10.98
N GLU A 89 0.47 -17.57 11.77
CA GLU A 89 1.48 -18.19 12.62
C GLU A 89 2.64 -18.79 11.80
N ASP A 90 2.32 -19.53 10.73
CA ASP A 90 3.35 -20.13 9.87
C ASP A 90 4.22 -19.04 9.21
N SER A 91 3.61 -17.93 8.80
CA SER A 91 4.31 -16.79 8.20
C SER A 91 5.15 -16.05 9.22
N PHE A 92 4.61 -15.80 10.42
CA PHE A 92 5.30 -15.16 11.53
C PHE A 92 6.57 -15.92 11.91
N GLN A 93 6.46 -17.22 12.19
CA GLN A 93 7.60 -18.03 12.59
C GLN A 93 8.71 -18.04 11.52
N GLN A 94 8.35 -18.21 10.26
CA GLN A 94 9.34 -18.28 9.18
C GLN A 94 10.01 -16.94 8.88
N ILE A 95 9.25 -15.85 8.83
CA ILE A 95 9.80 -14.52 8.52
C ILE A 95 10.66 -13.99 9.67
N MET A 96 10.28 -14.27 10.92
CA MET A 96 11.05 -13.85 12.08
C MET A 96 12.31 -14.70 12.29
N ALA A 97 12.29 -15.98 11.91
CA ALA A 97 13.47 -16.86 11.95
C ALA A 97 14.52 -16.50 10.88
N LEU A 98 14.12 -15.87 9.78
CA LEU A 98 15.02 -15.43 8.73
C LEU A 98 15.75 -14.14 9.10
N LYS A 99 16.98 -14.01 8.62
CA LYS A 99 17.71 -12.75 8.72
C LYS A 99 17.09 -11.72 7.75
N PRO A 100 16.99 -10.43 8.12
CA PRO A 100 16.26 -9.46 7.30
C PRO A 100 16.74 -9.32 5.87
N TYR A 101 18.05 -9.42 5.63
CA TYR A 101 18.60 -9.33 4.28
C TYR A 101 18.19 -10.53 3.41
N ASP A 102 17.96 -11.72 3.98
CA ASP A 102 17.52 -12.89 3.22
C ASP A 102 16.10 -12.72 2.66
N LEU A 103 15.27 -11.87 3.30
CA LEU A 103 13.94 -11.50 2.80
C LEU A 103 13.98 -10.67 1.49
N ARG A 104 15.17 -10.18 1.08
CA ARG A 104 15.40 -9.52 -0.21
C ARG A 104 15.73 -10.48 -1.35
N ARG A 105 15.82 -11.79 -1.08
CA ARG A 105 15.93 -12.83 -2.13
C ARG A 105 14.57 -13.07 -2.78
N ARG A 106 14.55 -13.74 -3.93
CA ARG A 106 13.29 -14.10 -4.60
C ARG A 106 12.43 -14.97 -3.66
N LEU A 107 11.16 -14.62 -3.49
CA LEU A 107 10.24 -15.33 -2.60
C LEU A 107 9.51 -16.45 -3.36
N TYR A 108 9.59 -17.67 -2.84
CA TYR A 108 8.78 -18.82 -3.25
C TYR A 108 7.84 -19.19 -2.10
N VAL A 109 6.58 -18.82 -2.23
CA VAL A 109 5.54 -19.23 -1.28
C VAL A 109 4.98 -20.58 -1.70
N ILE A 110 4.89 -21.51 -0.76
CA ILE A 110 4.42 -22.87 -0.94
C ILE A 110 3.30 -23.12 0.05
N PHE A 111 2.07 -23.30 -0.44
CA PHE A 111 0.95 -23.73 0.38
C PHE A 111 1.02 -25.25 0.59
N ARG A 112 0.99 -25.70 1.85
CA ARG A 112 1.11 -27.12 2.20
C ARG A 112 -0.10 -27.89 1.63
N GLY A 113 0.17 -28.97 0.91
CA GLY A 113 -0.88 -29.80 0.30
C GLY A 113 -1.34 -29.34 -1.08
N GLU A 114 -0.82 -28.22 -1.59
CA GLU A 114 -1.16 -27.70 -2.92
C GLU A 114 0.05 -27.85 -3.87
N GLU A 115 -0.14 -28.51 -5.01
CA GLU A 115 0.88 -28.56 -6.08
C GLU A 115 0.92 -27.22 -6.83
N GLY A 116 1.63 -26.27 -6.25
CA GLY A 116 1.89 -24.96 -6.84
C GLY A 116 3.03 -24.98 -7.85
N LEU A 117 2.72 -25.00 -9.15
CA LEU A 117 3.72 -24.73 -10.21
C LEU A 117 4.01 -23.22 -10.36
N ASP A 118 3.11 -22.34 -9.89
CA ASP A 118 3.18 -20.89 -10.04
C ASP A 118 3.60 -20.16 -8.76
N TYR A 119 4.91 -20.06 -8.52
CA TYR A 119 5.45 -19.34 -7.37
C TYR A 119 5.10 -17.84 -7.34
N GLY A 120 4.76 -17.21 -8.48
CA GLY A 120 4.50 -15.77 -8.55
C GLY A 120 3.04 -15.37 -8.27
N GLY A 121 2.10 -16.21 -8.69
CA GLY A 121 0.68 -16.13 -8.32
C GLY A 121 0.47 -16.40 -6.83
N LEU A 122 1.06 -17.49 -6.32
CA LEU A 122 0.97 -17.86 -4.90
C LEU A 122 1.56 -16.79 -3.98
N ALA A 123 2.63 -16.10 -4.39
CA ALA A 123 3.15 -14.98 -3.64
C ALA A 123 2.16 -13.80 -3.58
N ARG A 124 1.47 -13.46 -4.69
CA ARG A 124 0.45 -12.38 -4.68
C ARG A 124 -0.69 -12.72 -3.74
N GLU A 125 -1.20 -13.94 -3.84
CA GLU A 125 -2.27 -14.44 -2.98
C GLU A 125 -1.85 -14.44 -1.51
N TRP A 126 -0.65 -14.91 -1.19
CA TRP A 126 -0.12 -14.90 0.16
C TRP A 126 -0.04 -13.48 0.76
N PHE A 127 0.46 -12.49 0.02
CA PHE A 127 0.45 -11.10 0.47
C PHE A 127 -0.97 -10.58 0.71
N PHE A 128 -1.91 -10.93 -0.18
CA PHE A 128 -3.30 -10.53 -0.03
C PHE A 128 -3.95 -11.15 1.22
N LEU A 129 -3.90 -12.48 1.36
CA LEU A 129 -4.50 -13.21 2.49
C LEU A 129 -3.86 -12.81 3.82
N LEU A 130 -2.52 -12.76 3.89
CA LEU A 130 -1.83 -12.39 5.12
C LEU A 130 -2.12 -10.93 5.52
N SER A 131 -2.33 -10.04 4.54
CA SER A 131 -2.71 -8.65 4.83
C SER A 131 -4.10 -8.51 5.47
N HIS A 132 -4.97 -9.51 5.33
CA HIS A 132 -6.24 -9.56 6.05
C HIS A 132 -6.07 -10.21 7.44
N GLU A 133 -5.28 -11.29 7.52
CA GLU A 133 -5.02 -11.98 8.80
C GLU A 133 -4.36 -11.08 9.86
N VAL A 134 -3.48 -10.16 9.45
CA VAL A 134 -2.86 -9.19 10.37
C VAL A 134 -3.88 -8.24 11.03
N LEU A 135 -5.09 -8.13 10.47
CA LEU A 135 -6.19 -7.32 10.98
C LEU A 135 -7.12 -8.10 11.92
N ASN A 136 -6.88 -9.40 12.12
CA ASN A 136 -7.73 -10.23 12.95
C ASN A 136 -7.80 -9.66 14.38
N PRO A 137 -9.00 -9.31 14.89
CA PRO A 137 -9.17 -8.71 16.21
C PRO A 137 -8.61 -9.57 17.36
N MET A 138 -8.51 -10.88 17.16
CA MET A 138 -7.99 -11.83 18.15
C MET A 138 -6.53 -11.54 18.54
N TYR A 139 -5.73 -10.98 17.63
CA TYR A 139 -4.33 -10.61 17.96
C TYR A 139 -4.23 -9.29 18.74
N CYS A 140 -5.33 -8.53 18.83
CA CYS A 140 -5.43 -7.25 19.52
C CYS A 140 -4.41 -6.17 19.04
N LEU A 141 -3.92 -6.27 17.80
CA LEU A 141 -2.89 -5.37 17.26
C LEU A 141 -3.47 -4.05 16.76
N PHE A 142 -4.61 -4.10 16.08
CA PHE A 142 -5.24 -2.94 15.48
C PHE A 142 -6.68 -2.78 15.95
N GLU A 143 -7.18 -1.56 15.83
CA GLU A 143 -8.57 -1.20 16.06
C GLU A 143 -9.05 -0.24 14.98
N TYR A 144 -10.36 -0.14 14.81
CA TYR A 144 -10.97 0.83 13.91
C TYR A 144 -11.23 2.13 14.68
N ALA A 145 -10.77 3.25 14.13
CA ALA A 145 -10.87 4.54 14.79
C ALA A 145 -12.30 5.13 14.78
N GLY A 146 -13.19 4.62 13.92
CA GLY A 146 -14.58 5.07 13.82
C GLY A 146 -15.58 3.94 13.57
N LYS A 147 -16.88 4.24 13.73
CA LYS A 147 -18.00 3.29 13.57
C LYS A 147 -18.18 2.76 12.13
N ASN A 148 -17.60 3.45 11.14
CA ASN A 148 -17.58 3.02 9.75
C ASN A 148 -16.17 2.50 9.45
N ASN A 149 -16.04 1.23 9.06
CA ASN A 149 -14.84 0.38 8.97
C ASN A 149 -13.66 0.85 8.06
N TYR A 150 -13.35 2.15 7.98
CA TYR A 150 -12.42 2.67 6.97
C TYR A 150 -11.08 3.21 7.49
N CYS A 151 -10.87 3.31 8.81
CA CYS A 151 -9.61 3.85 9.34
C CYS A 151 -9.03 2.95 10.42
N LEU A 152 -8.07 2.13 10.01
CA LEU A 152 -7.30 1.27 10.90
C LEU A 152 -6.22 2.08 11.63
N GLN A 153 -6.12 1.89 12.94
CA GLN A 153 -5.04 2.42 13.78
C GLN A 153 -4.48 1.32 14.68
N ILE A 154 -3.24 1.52 15.17
CA ILE A 154 -2.65 0.64 16.18
C ILE A 154 -3.50 0.71 17.45
N ASN A 155 -3.84 -0.44 18.01
CA ASN A 155 -4.56 -0.52 19.28
C ASN A 155 -3.62 -0.18 20.45
N PRO A 156 -3.89 0.89 21.22
CA PRO A 156 -3.12 1.21 22.43
C PRO A 156 -3.13 0.09 23.48
N ALA A 157 -4.20 -0.71 23.52
CA ALA A 157 -4.36 -1.86 24.40
C ALA A 157 -3.69 -3.15 23.85
N SER A 158 -2.93 -3.07 22.76
CA SER A 158 -2.17 -4.23 22.23
C SER A 158 -1.19 -4.84 23.24
N THR A 159 -0.81 -4.10 24.28
CA THR A 159 -0.02 -4.58 25.43
C THR A 159 -0.63 -5.76 26.17
N ILE A 160 -1.93 -6.03 25.99
CA ILE A 160 -2.58 -7.24 26.48
C ILE A 160 -1.94 -8.52 25.91
N ASN A 161 -1.39 -8.43 24.70
CA ASN A 161 -0.62 -9.48 24.07
C ASN A 161 0.88 -9.26 24.38
N PRO A 162 1.52 -10.15 25.16
CA PRO A 162 2.91 -9.98 25.57
C PRO A 162 3.89 -9.96 24.37
N ASP A 163 3.51 -10.59 23.25
CA ASP A 163 4.32 -10.67 22.03
C ASP A 163 3.96 -9.57 21.00
N HIS A 164 3.12 -8.59 21.35
CA HIS A 164 2.64 -7.57 20.41
C HIS A 164 3.76 -6.84 19.67
N LEU A 165 4.88 -6.50 20.34
CA LEU A 165 6.02 -5.83 19.70
C LEU A 165 6.69 -6.73 18.64
N SER A 166 6.80 -8.04 18.91
CA SER A 166 7.30 -9.02 17.94
C SER A 166 6.37 -9.10 16.73
N TYR A 167 5.06 -9.08 16.94
CA TYR A 167 4.08 -9.01 15.85
C TYR A 167 4.19 -7.72 15.05
N PHE A 168 4.34 -6.55 15.68
CA PHE A 168 4.55 -5.30 14.95
C PHE A 168 5.84 -5.31 14.13
N CYS A 169 6.93 -5.85 14.67
CA CYS A 169 8.18 -6.02 13.93
C CYS A 169 7.99 -6.95 12.71
N PHE A 170 7.29 -8.07 12.89
CA PHE A 170 6.91 -8.96 11.80
C PHE A 170 6.07 -8.25 10.73
N ILE A 171 5.04 -7.50 11.12
CA ILE A 171 4.20 -6.74 10.20
C ILE A 171 5.07 -5.70 9.47
N GLY A 172 5.97 -5.00 10.16
CA GLY A 172 6.95 -4.10 9.55
C GLY A 172 7.75 -4.78 8.43
N ARG A 173 8.33 -5.96 8.72
CA ARG A 173 9.06 -6.77 7.72
C ARG A 173 8.15 -7.17 6.56
N PHE A 174 6.93 -7.63 6.84
CA PHE A 174 5.95 -8.05 5.83
C PHE A 174 5.57 -6.91 4.87
N ILE A 175 5.26 -5.72 5.40
CA ILE A 175 4.92 -4.53 4.60
C ILE A 175 6.13 -4.08 3.77
N ALA A 176 7.34 -4.12 4.34
CA ALA A 176 8.57 -3.84 3.60
C ALA A 176 8.82 -4.87 2.49
N MET A 177 8.55 -6.16 2.72
CA MET A 177 8.62 -7.20 1.70
C MET A 177 7.62 -6.94 0.56
N ALA A 178 6.39 -6.52 0.87
CA ALA A 178 5.40 -6.18 -0.16
C ALA A 178 5.94 -5.08 -1.08
N LEU A 179 6.49 -4.00 -0.50
CA LEU A 179 7.13 -2.93 -1.27
C LEU A 179 8.32 -3.42 -2.07
N PHE A 180 9.26 -4.14 -1.45
CA PHE A 180 10.48 -4.60 -2.11
C PHE A 180 10.19 -5.50 -3.32
N HIS A 181 9.27 -6.45 -3.16
CA HIS A 181 8.91 -7.44 -4.19
C HIS A 181 7.83 -6.96 -5.16
N GLY A 182 7.27 -5.76 -4.93
CA GLY A 182 6.23 -5.17 -5.76
C GLY A 182 4.93 -5.95 -5.74
N LYS A 183 4.50 -6.32 -4.53
CA LYS A 183 3.24 -6.99 -4.26
C LYS A 183 2.32 -6.03 -3.52
N PHE A 184 1.03 -6.12 -3.82
CA PHE A 184 0.02 -5.31 -3.17
C PHE A 184 -0.54 -6.00 -1.94
N ILE A 185 -0.96 -5.19 -0.97
CA ILE A 185 -1.62 -5.60 0.27
C ILE A 185 -2.93 -4.83 0.45
N ASP A 186 -3.80 -5.33 1.31
CA ASP A 186 -5.13 -4.76 1.56
C ASP A 186 -5.38 -4.44 3.04
N THR A 187 -4.34 -3.99 3.76
CA THR A 187 -4.41 -3.67 5.19
C THR A 187 -5.17 -2.39 5.53
N GLY A 188 -5.57 -1.57 4.55
CA GLY A 188 -6.41 -0.38 4.79
C GLY A 188 -5.85 0.64 5.80
N PHE A 189 -4.53 0.83 5.86
CA PHE A 189 -3.92 1.80 6.77
C PHE A 189 -4.33 3.25 6.43
N SER A 190 -4.50 4.06 7.46
CA SER A 190 -4.83 5.48 7.31
C SER A 190 -3.65 6.31 6.77
N LEU A 191 -3.92 7.42 6.08
CA LEU A 191 -2.88 8.36 5.60
C LEU A 191 -1.91 8.85 6.71
N PRO A 192 -2.36 9.12 7.94
CA PRO A 192 -1.47 9.49 9.03
C PRO A 192 -0.46 8.40 9.38
N PHE A 193 -0.82 7.12 9.24
CA PHE A 193 0.12 6.01 9.41
C PHE A 193 1.26 6.07 8.39
N TYR A 194 0.94 6.32 7.11
CA TYR A 194 1.97 6.51 6.07
C TYR A 194 2.82 7.77 6.31
N LYS A 195 2.21 8.86 6.79
CA LYS A 195 2.99 10.05 7.22
C LYS A 195 3.99 9.70 8.31
N ARG A 196 3.60 8.85 9.27
CA ARG A 196 4.50 8.38 10.33
C ARG A 196 5.67 7.57 9.77
N MET A 197 5.42 6.69 8.80
CA MET A 197 6.49 5.94 8.09
C MET A 197 7.47 6.89 7.38
N LEU A 198 6.95 7.95 6.76
CA LEU A 198 7.76 8.96 6.08
C LEU A 198 8.41 9.98 7.03
N SER A 199 8.27 9.80 8.35
CA SER A 199 8.72 10.77 9.37
C SER A 199 8.21 12.20 9.13
N LYS A 200 7.01 12.34 8.54
CA LYS A 200 6.36 13.63 8.32
C LYS A 200 5.60 14.06 9.56
N LYS A 201 5.58 15.37 9.81
CA LYS A 201 4.76 15.97 10.89
C LYS A 201 3.28 15.75 10.59
N LEU A 202 2.57 15.24 11.58
CA LEU A 202 1.12 15.10 11.57
C LEU A 202 0.46 16.44 11.90
N THR A 203 -0.65 16.72 11.25
CA THR A 203 -1.34 18.02 11.31
C THR A 203 -2.77 17.84 11.83
N ILE A 204 -3.41 18.93 12.26
CA ILE A 204 -4.81 18.88 12.72
C ILE A 204 -5.77 18.32 11.65
N LYS A 205 -5.49 18.54 10.36
CA LYS A 205 -6.30 17.99 9.26
C LYS A 205 -6.23 16.47 9.17
N ASP A 206 -5.14 15.88 9.62
CA ASP A 206 -4.97 14.43 9.63
C ASP A 206 -5.93 13.76 10.64
N LEU A 207 -6.36 14.52 11.65
CA LEU A 207 -7.24 14.08 12.74
C LEU A 207 -8.66 13.84 12.26
N GLU A 208 -9.12 14.60 11.27
CA GLU A 208 -10.43 14.43 10.63
C GLU A 208 -10.63 12.99 10.12
N SER A 209 -9.55 12.39 9.60
CA SER A 209 -9.57 11.02 9.06
C SER A 209 -9.61 9.93 10.13
N ILE A 210 -9.13 10.20 11.34
CA ILE A 210 -9.05 9.19 12.41
C ILE A 210 -10.19 9.36 13.40
N ASP A 211 -10.46 10.60 13.80
CA ASP A 211 -11.29 10.93 14.95
C ASP A 211 -12.02 12.27 14.69
N THR A 212 -13.13 12.18 13.96
CA THR A 212 -13.89 13.35 13.52
C THR A 212 -14.46 14.14 14.71
N GLU A 213 -14.85 13.46 15.79
CA GLU A 213 -15.37 14.12 16.99
C GLU A 213 -14.29 14.94 17.67
N PHE A 214 -13.12 14.33 17.92
CA PHE A 214 -11.99 15.03 18.52
C PHE A 214 -11.46 16.16 17.62
N TYR A 215 -11.44 15.97 16.29
CA TYR A 215 -11.15 17.03 15.33
C TYR A 215 -12.11 18.20 15.47
N ASN A 216 -13.42 17.96 15.48
CA ASN A 216 -14.44 19.02 15.61
C ASN A 216 -14.28 19.79 16.92
N SER A 217 -13.95 19.12 18.03
CA SER A 217 -13.68 19.79 19.31
C SER A 217 -12.48 20.73 19.22
N LEU A 218 -11.36 20.31 18.63
CA LEU A 218 -10.17 21.17 18.47
C LEU A 218 -10.42 22.34 17.50
N ILE A 219 -11.19 22.11 16.43
CA ILE A 219 -11.60 23.16 15.49
C ILE A 219 -12.50 24.17 16.20
N TRP A 220 -13.42 23.71 17.04
CA TRP A 220 -14.28 24.60 17.83
C TRP A 220 -13.45 25.47 18.78
N ILE A 221 -12.49 24.89 19.50
CA ILE A 221 -11.57 25.65 20.38
C ILE A 221 -10.78 26.71 19.60
N ARG A 222 -10.34 26.37 18.38
CA ARG A 222 -9.61 27.30 17.51
C ARG A 222 -10.48 28.49 17.10
N ASP A 223 -11.71 28.22 16.67
CA ASP A 223 -12.57 29.19 15.98
C ASP A 223 -13.51 29.97 16.91
N ASN A 224 -13.60 29.60 18.19
CA ASN A 224 -14.45 30.27 19.19
C ASN A 224 -13.60 30.88 20.32
N ASN A 225 -14.16 31.86 21.01
CA ASN A 225 -13.56 32.46 22.19
C ASN A 225 -13.85 31.58 23.42
N ILE A 226 -12.83 30.89 23.94
CA ILE A 226 -12.97 29.95 25.07
C ILE A 226 -13.23 30.65 26.40
N GLU A 227 -12.76 31.90 26.54
CA GLU A 227 -12.91 32.69 27.78
C GLU A 227 -14.35 33.18 27.94
N GLU A 228 -14.98 33.63 26.85
CA GLU A 228 -16.40 34.02 26.85
C GLU A 228 -17.34 32.86 27.14
N CYS A 229 -16.93 31.64 26.77
CA CYS A 229 -17.69 30.42 26.99
C CYS A 229 -17.49 29.82 28.39
N GLY A 230 -16.58 30.38 29.20
CA GLY A 230 -16.25 29.87 30.54
C GLY A 230 -15.67 28.45 30.52
N LEU A 231 -14.97 28.08 29.45
CA LEU A 231 -14.48 26.72 29.24
C LEU A 231 -13.12 26.57 29.94
N GLU A 232 -13.11 25.94 31.12
CA GLU A 232 -11.92 25.75 31.92
C GLU A 232 -11.17 24.48 31.48
N MET A 233 -10.09 24.65 30.72
CA MET A 233 -9.22 23.56 30.26
C MET A 233 -7.79 23.77 30.74
N TYR A 234 -7.05 22.68 30.93
CA TYR A 234 -5.65 22.71 31.32
C TYR A 234 -4.82 21.93 30.30
N PHE A 235 -3.48 22.11 30.31
CA PHE A 235 -2.56 21.36 29.45
C PHE A 235 -2.34 19.91 29.94
N SER A 236 -3.41 19.20 30.28
CA SER A 236 -3.41 17.80 30.69
C SER A 236 -4.57 17.04 30.06
N VAL A 237 -4.38 15.74 29.81
CA VAL A 237 -5.41 14.88 29.20
C VAL A 237 -5.49 13.55 29.91
N ASP A 238 -6.70 13.07 30.11
CA ASP A 238 -6.94 11.75 30.66
C ASP A 238 -7.08 10.71 29.53
N MET A 239 -6.45 9.57 29.71
CA MET A 239 -6.55 8.42 28.83
C MET A 239 -6.99 7.20 29.61
N GLU A 240 -7.99 6.51 29.11
CA GLU A 240 -8.40 5.22 29.65
C GLU A 240 -7.83 4.09 28.79
N ILE A 241 -7.00 3.24 29.38
CA ILE A 241 -6.50 2.01 28.75
C ILE A 241 -6.88 0.85 29.67
N LEU A 242 -7.64 -0.12 29.15
CA LEU A 242 -8.06 -1.32 29.88
C LEU A 242 -8.76 -1.01 31.22
N GLY A 243 -9.61 0.03 31.25
CA GLY A 243 -10.35 0.45 32.45
C GLY A 243 -9.54 1.27 33.46
N LYS A 244 -8.25 1.51 33.20
CA LYS A 244 -7.40 2.36 34.03
C LYS A 244 -7.27 3.74 33.42
N VAL A 245 -7.72 4.76 34.15
CA VAL A 245 -7.54 6.16 33.77
C VAL A 245 -6.16 6.64 34.21
N THR A 246 -5.41 7.20 33.26
CA THR A 246 -4.10 7.84 33.50
C THR A 246 -4.14 9.26 32.96
N SER A 247 -3.74 10.22 33.79
CA SER A 247 -3.60 11.61 33.37
C SER A 247 -2.20 11.88 32.83
N HIS A 248 -2.12 12.64 31.74
CA HIS A 248 -0.87 12.97 31.06
C HIS A 248 -0.77 14.47 30.84
N ASP A 249 0.30 15.07 31.36
CA ASP A 249 0.67 16.46 31.12
C ASP A 249 1.17 16.66 29.69
N LEU A 250 0.52 17.52 28.91
CA LEU A 250 0.93 17.85 27.54
C LEU A 250 2.26 18.60 27.47
N LYS A 251 2.58 19.34 28.54
CA LYS A 251 3.85 20.02 28.77
C LYS A 251 4.19 20.02 30.25
N MET A 252 5.42 20.40 30.60
CA MET A 252 5.89 20.37 31.99
C MET A 252 4.96 21.15 32.93
N GLY A 253 4.34 20.45 33.89
CA GLY A 253 3.37 21.03 34.83
C GLY A 253 2.04 21.42 34.20
N GLY A 254 1.68 20.80 33.07
CA GLY A 254 0.53 21.16 32.24
C GLY A 254 -0.81 21.14 32.96
N SER A 255 -0.99 20.24 33.93
CA SER A 255 -2.19 20.19 34.79
C SER A 255 -2.47 21.49 35.55
N ASN A 256 -1.47 22.35 35.74
CA ASN A 256 -1.61 23.62 36.46
C ASN A 256 -1.65 24.84 35.53
N ILE A 257 -1.57 24.63 34.21
CA ILE A 257 -1.52 25.71 33.22
C ILE A 257 -2.88 25.78 32.54
N LEU A 258 -3.61 26.87 32.79
CA LEU A 258 -4.90 27.13 32.16
C LEU A 258 -4.73 27.43 30.67
N VAL A 259 -5.62 26.89 29.84
CA VAL A 259 -5.73 27.22 28.43
C VAL A 259 -6.49 28.55 28.29
N THR A 260 -5.87 29.52 27.62
CA THR A 260 -6.40 30.88 27.37
C THR A 260 -6.40 31.16 25.88
N GLU A 261 -7.02 32.26 25.46
CA GLU A 261 -7.02 32.66 24.04
C GLU A 261 -5.60 32.87 23.49
N GLU A 262 -4.66 33.29 24.34
CA GLU A 262 -3.26 33.51 23.96
C GLU A 262 -2.47 32.21 23.72
N ASN A 263 -2.83 31.12 24.42
CA ASN A 263 -2.06 29.87 24.40
C ASN A 263 -2.82 28.68 23.77
N LYS A 264 -4.07 28.87 23.33
CA LYS A 264 -4.90 27.79 22.76
C LYS A 264 -4.30 27.15 21.50
N ASP A 265 -3.56 27.89 20.69
CA ASP A 265 -2.88 27.34 19.51
C ASP A 265 -1.78 26.32 19.90
N GLU A 266 -1.05 26.59 21.00
CA GLU A 266 -0.07 25.65 21.55
C GLU A 266 -0.78 24.39 22.07
N TYR A 267 -1.89 24.58 22.80
CA TYR A 267 -2.72 23.48 23.30
C TYR A 267 -3.22 22.58 22.15
N ILE A 268 -3.77 23.16 21.08
CA ILE A 268 -4.24 22.41 19.91
C ILE A 268 -3.09 21.61 19.26
N GLY A 269 -1.91 22.21 19.14
CA GLY A 269 -0.73 21.53 18.60
C GLY A 269 -0.31 20.32 19.43
N LEU A 270 -0.20 20.49 20.75
CA LEU A 270 0.18 19.42 21.68
C LEU A 270 -0.89 18.33 21.76
N MET A 271 -2.17 18.70 21.76
CA MET A 271 -3.31 17.76 21.71
C MET A 271 -3.29 16.91 20.45
N THR A 272 -2.99 17.53 19.31
CA THR A 272 -2.87 16.83 18.03
C THR A 272 -1.73 15.82 18.08
N GLU A 273 -0.53 16.23 18.52
CA GLU A 273 0.63 15.34 18.63
C GLU A 273 0.40 14.20 19.62
N TRP A 274 -0.19 14.50 20.77
CA TRP A 274 -0.57 13.52 21.77
C TRP A 274 -1.56 12.49 21.20
N ARG A 275 -2.61 12.92 20.49
CA ARG A 275 -3.64 12.00 19.94
C ARG A 275 -3.07 10.98 18.94
N PHE A 276 -2.04 11.36 18.17
CA PHE A 276 -1.39 10.45 17.22
C PHE A 276 -0.33 9.54 17.86
N SER A 277 0.25 9.94 19.00
CA SER A 277 1.34 9.19 19.63
C SER A 277 0.89 8.36 20.82
N ARG A 278 -0.24 8.70 21.47
CA ARG A 278 -0.69 8.10 22.74
C ARG A 278 -0.78 6.57 22.69
N GLY A 279 -0.08 5.91 23.60
CA GLY A 279 -0.15 4.46 23.82
C GLY A 279 0.31 3.59 22.65
N VAL A 280 0.88 4.17 21.60
CA VAL A 280 1.29 3.45 20.37
C VAL A 280 2.75 3.66 20.01
N GLN A 281 3.55 4.33 20.86
CA GLN A 281 4.92 4.70 20.55
C GLN A 281 5.83 3.47 20.36
N GLU A 282 5.76 2.49 21.26
CA GLU A 282 6.59 1.28 21.21
C GLU A 282 6.21 0.38 20.04
N GLN A 283 4.91 0.24 19.78
CA GLN A 283 4.33 -0.51 18.66
C GLN A 283 4.75 0.11 17.32
N THR A 284 4.62 1.43 17.20
CA THR A 284 5.05 2.17 16.01
C THR A 284 6.55 2.01 15.79
N LYS A 285 7.35 2.09 16.87
CA LYS A 285 8.80 1.90 16.78
C LYS A 285 9.14 0.47 16.31
N ALA A 286 8.55 -0.55 16.93
CA ALA A 286 8.77 -1.95 16.54
C ALA A 286 8.39 -2.21 15.08
N PHE A 287 7.28 -1.63 14.61
CA PHE A 287 6.89 -1.67 13.20
C PHE A 287 7.92 -1.01 12.29
N LEU A 288 8.37 0.22 12.61
CA LEU A 288 9.34 0.95 11.81
C LEU A 288 10.72 0.26 11.80
N ASP A 289 11.12 -0.32 12.93
CA ASP A 289 12.36 -1.10 13.04
C ASP A 289 12.31 -2.32 12.11
N GLY A 290 11.24 -3.13 12.20
CA GLY A 290 11.05 -4.28 11.32
C GLY A 290 10.95 -3.90 9.83
N PHE A 291 10.32 -2.77 9.52
CA PHE A 291 10.27 -2.24 8.16
C PHE A 291 11.66 -1.86 7.65
N ASN A 292 12.40 -1.07 8.43
CA ASN A 292 13.70 -0.51 8.08
C ASN A 292 14.79 -1.59 7.90
N GLU A 293 14.67 -2.72 8.59
CA GLU A 293 15.54 -3.88 8.43
C GLU A 293 15.50 -4.46 7.00
N VAL A 294 14.33 -4.43 6.34
CA VAL A 294 14.15 -4.98 4.99
C VAL A 294 14.25 -3.88 3.93
N VAL A 295 13.51 -2.78 4.07
CA VAL A 295 13.56 -1.62 3.16
C VAL A 295 13.96 -0.40 3.98
N PRO A 296 15.15 0.17 3.78
CA PRO A 296 15.55 1.38 4.47
C PRO A 296 14.55 2.52 4.26
N LEU A 297 14.07 3.13 5.34
CA LEU A 297 13.08 4.21 5.28
C LEU A 297 13.55 5.40 4.44
N GLN A 298 14.87 5.61 4.34
CA GLN A 298 15.48 6.64 3.49
C GLN A 298 15.10 6.49 2.01
N TRP A 299 14.86 5.27 1.52
CA TRP A 299 14.45 5.07 0.11
C TRP A 299 13.07 5.63 -0.17
N LEU A 300 12.28 5.91 0.87
CA LEU A 300 10.94 6.45 0.77
C LEU A 300 10.88 7.98 0.87
N GLN A 301 11.99 8.67 1.16
CA GLN A 301 12.02 10.11 1.50
C GLN A 301 11.35 11.04 0.47
N TYR A 302 11.24 10.61 -0.78
CA TYR A 302 10.70 11.41 -1.88
C TYR A 302 9.22 11.15 -2.16
N PHE A 303 8.67 10.10 -1.58
CA PHE A 303 7.25 9.81 -1.70
C PHE A 303 6.46 10.66 -0.72
N ASP A 304 5.26 11.03 -1.12
CA ASP A 304 4.25 11.45 -0.16
C ASP A 304 3.40 10.27 0.32
N GLU A 305 2.59 10.54 1.34
CA GLU A 305 1.76 9.56 2.02
C GLU A 305 0.75 8.89 1.08
N LYS A 306 0.26 9.61 0.05
CA LYS A 306 -0.66 9.06 -0.96
C LYS A 306 0.08 8.22 -1.97
N GLU A 307 1.25 8.66 -2.42
CA GLU A 307 2.11 7.88 -3.28
C GLU A 307 2.53 6.56 -2.59
N LEU A 308 2.90 6.60 -1.31
CA LEU A 308 3.26 5.41 -0.54
C LEU A 308 2.06 4.45 -0.37
N GLU A 309 0.88 4.98 -0.07
CA GLU A 309 -0.36 4.21 -0.04
C GLU A 309 -0.58 3.49 -1.38
N VAL A 310 -0.45 4.20 -2.51
CA VAL A 310 -0.65 3.57 -3.83
C VAL A 310 0.47 2.56 -4.16
N MET A 311 1.68 2.71 -3.64
CA MET A 311 2.72 1.69 -3.82
C MET A 311 2.41 0.38 -3.10
N LEU A 312 1.83 0.47 -1.90
CA LEU A 312 1.50 -0.67 -1.06
C LEU A 312 0.18 -1.31 -1.45
N CYS A 313 -0.82 -0.47 -1.65
CA CYS A 313 -2.16 -0.93 -1.88
C CYS A 313 -2.45 -0.96 -3.38
N GLY A 314 -1.93 -0.10 -4.24
CA GLY A 314 -2.32 -0.03 -5.66
C GLY A 314 -3.59 0.82 -5.86
N MET A 315 -4.16 0.87 -7.06
CA MET A 315 -5.38 1.64 -7.32
C MET A 315 -6.65 0.85 -6.94
N GLN A 316 -7.63 1.55 -6.35
CA GLN A 316 -8.89 0.98 -5.84
C GLN A 316 -10.08 1.08 -6.82
N GLU A 317 -10.07 2.06 -7.72
CA GLU A 317 -11.13 2.23 -8.72
C GLU A 317 -10.74 1.63 -10.06
N VAL A 318 -11.63 0.81 -10.60
CA VAL A 318 -11.46 0.15 -11.88
C VAL A 318 -11.99 1.07 -12.99
N ASP A 319 -11.08 1.69 -13.75
CA ASP A 319 -11.44 2.34 -15.01
C ASP A 319 -11.80 1.26 -16.05
N LEU A 320 -13.10 1.11 -16.30
CA LEU A 320 -13.64 0.14 -17.26
C LEU A 320 -13.16 0.40 -18.70
N ALA A 321 -12.98 1.67 -19.08
CA ALA A 321 -12.52 2.01 -20.41
C ALA A 321 -11.04 1.66 -20.59
N ASP A 322 -10.23 1.85 -19.55
CA ASP A 322 -8.84 1.41 -19.53
C ASP A 322 -8.71 -0.12 -19.54
N TRP A 323 -9.51 -0.83 -18.72
CA TRP A 323 -9.55 -2.30 -18.69
C TRP A 323 -9.87 -2.88 -20.06
N GLN A 324 -10.95 -2.38 -20.68
CA GLN A 324 -11.38 -2.87 -21.98
C GLN A 324 -10.36 -2.56 -23.09
N ARG A 325 -9.67 -1.41 -23.02
CA ARG A 325 -8.65 -1.01 -24.00
C ARG A 325 -7.38 -1.85 -23.92
N ASN A 326 -7.01 -2.29 -22.72
CA ASN A 326 -5.79 -3.04 -22.48
C ASN A 326 -5.98 -4.56 -22.37
N THR A 327 -7.20 -5.06 -22.61
CA THR A 327 -7.47 -6.49 -22.67
C THR A 327 -7.08 -7.09 -24.02
N VAL A 328 -6.35 -8.21 -23.99
CA VAL A 328 -6.00 -9.00 -25.18
C VAL A 328 -6.85 -10.26 -25.28
N TYR A 329 -7.18 -10.68 -26.50
CA TYR A 329 -8.05 -11.83 -26.75
C TYR A 329 -7.29 -12.94 -27.46
N ARG A 330 -7.46 -14.18 -27.03
CA ARG A 330 -6.93 -15.38 -27.67
C ARG A 330 -8.07 -16.28 -28.09
N HIS A 331 -8.10 -16.68 -29.36
CA HIS A 331 -9.22 -17.46 -29.94
C HIS A 331 -10.62 -16.81 -29.79
N TYR A 332 -10.63 -15.52 -29.43
CA TYR A 332 -11.75 -14.60 -29.43
C TYR A 332 -11.31 -13.31 -30.12
N THR A 333 -12.29 -12.51 -30.49
CA THR A 333 -12.12 -11.14 -30.97
C THR A 333 -13.00 -10.19 -30.15
N ARG A 334 -12.73 -8.88 -30.21
CA ARG A 334 -13.55 -7.87 -29.52
C ARG A 334 -15.04 -7.94 -29.90
N ASN A 335 -15.36 -8.46 -31.08
CA ASN A 335 -16.72 -8.61 -31.61
C ASN A 335 -17.35 -9.98 -31.33
N SER A 336 -16.63 -10.90 -30.68
CA SER A 336 -17.18 -12.20 -30.31
C SER A 336 -18.31 -12.04 -29.30
N LYS A 337 -19.40 -12.81 -29.44
CA LYS A 337 -20.60 -12.69 -28.60
C LYS A 337 -20.27 -12.75 -27.10
N GLN A 338 -19.44 -13.71 -26.71
CA GLN A 338 -19.02 -13.91 -25.31
C GLN A 338 -18.20 -12.74 -24.77
N ILE A 339 -17.41 -12.06 -25.61
CA ILE A 339 -16.64 -10.89 -25.19
C ILE A 339 -17.54 -9.67 -25.01
N ILE A 340 -18.54 -9.49 -25.88
CA ILE A 340 -19.55 -8.44 -25.73
C ILE A 340 -20.33 -8.66 -24.43
N TRP A 341 -20.76 -9.90 -24.18
CA TRP A 341 -21.45 -10.30 -22.95
C TRP A 341 -20.57 -10.14 -21.70
N PHE A 342 -19.29 -10.50 -21.76
CA PHE A 342 -18.36 -10.27 -20.67
C PHE A 342 -18.30 -8.79 -20.28
N TRP A 343 -18.12 -7.89 -21.25
CA TRP A 343 -18.06 -6.45 -20.96
C TRP A 343 -19.41 -5.86 -20.57
N GLN A 344 -20.52 -6.45 -21.02
CA GLN A 344 -21.85 -6.09 -20.53
C GLN A 344 -21.99 -6.44 -19.05
N PHE A 345 -21.63 -7.67 -18.66
CA PHE A 345 -21.62 -8.13 -17.27
C PHE A 345 -20.78 -7.22 -16.37
N VAL A 346 -19.54 -6.91 -16.77
CA VAL A 346 -18.62 -6.06 -16.00
C VAL A 346 -19.17 -4.63 -15.84
N LYS A 347 -19.92 -4.11 -16.81
CA LYS A 347 -20.56 -2.78 -16.73
C LYS A 347 -21.78 -2.77 -15.82
N GLU A 348 -22.60 -3.82 -15.86
CA GLU A 348 -23.83 -3.93 -15.07
C GLU A 348 -23.58 -4.17 -13.59
N THR A 349 -22.45 -4.78 -13.23
CA THR A 349 -22.10 -5.09 -11.86
C THR A 349 -21.41 -3.94 -11.13
N ASP A 350 -21.39 -3.95 -9.81
CA ASP A 350 -20.79 -2.91 -8.97
C ASP A 350 -19.25 -3.04 -8.86
N ASN A 351 -18.62 -2.11 -8.13
CA ASN A 351 -17.17 -2.15 -7.97
C ASN A 351 -16.70 -3.37 -7.17
N GLU A 352 -17.49 -3.87 -6.22
CA GLU A 352 -17.12 -5.02 -5.41
C GLU A 352 -16.97 -6.28 -6.27
N VAL A 353 -17.97 -6.57 -7.10
CA VAL A 353 -17.93 -7.72 -8.02
C VAL A 353 -16.81 -7.56 -9.06
N ARG A 354 -16.55 -6.34 -9.55
CA ARG A 354 -15.41 -6.07 -10.45
C ARG A 354 -14.08 -6.38 -9.78
N MET A 355 -13.93 -6.00 -8.51
CA MET A 355 -12.72 -6.25 -7.73
C MET A 355 -12.52 -7.74 -7.45
N ARG A 356 -13.59 -8.48 -7.14
CA ARG A 356 -13.55 -9.95 -7.00
C ARG A 356 -13.19 -10.64 -8.32
N LEU A 357 -13.74 -10.19 -9.45
CA LEU A 357 -13.35 -10.70 -10.77
C LEU A 357 -11.88 -10.41 -11.08
N LEU A 358 -11.40 -9.22 -10.73
CA LEU A 358 -9.99 -8.87 -10.91
C LEU A 358 -9.08 -9.76 -10.04
N GLN A 359 -9.47 -9.99 -8.79
CA GLN A 359 -8.79 -10.91 -7.88
C GLN A 359 -8.80 -12.34 -8.42
N PHE A 360 -9.94 -12.82 -8.91
CA PHE A 360 -10.07 -14.14 -9.53
C PHE A 360 -9.05 -14.31 -10.67
N VAL A 361 -8.92 -13.33 -11.56
CA VAL A 361 -8.07 -13.44 -12.75
C VAL A 361 -6.59 -13.11 -12.49
N THR A 362 -6.30 -12.25 -11.52
CA THR A 362 -4.94 -11.70 -11.30
C THR A 362 -4.35 -12.02 -9.92
N GLY A 363 -5.09 -12.68 -9.04
CA GLY A 363 -4.68 -12.99 -7.67
C GLY A 363 -4.64 -11.77 -6.74
N THR A 364 -5.14 -10.61 -7.17
CA THR A 364 -5.23 -9.38 -6.37
C THR A 364 -6.37 -8.50 -6.89
N CYS A 365 -7.07 -7.81 -6.00
CA CYS A 365 -8.05 -6.81 -6.39
C CYS A 365 -7.40 -5.46 -6.77
N ARG A 366 -6.07 -5.33 -6.73
CA ARG A 366 -5.38 -4.04 -6.83
C ARG A 366 -4.73 -3.81 -8.18
N LEU A 367 -4.88 -2.60 -8.72
CA LEU A 367 -4.33 -2.22 -10.03
C LEU A 367 -3.01 -1.44 -9.93
N PRO A 368 -2.08 -1.61 -10.89
CA PRO A 368 -0.94 -0.70 -11.03
C PRO A 368 -1.38 0.72 -11.36
N LEU A 369 -0.51 1.69 -11.09
CA LEU A 369 -0.74 3.11 -11.39
C LEU A 369 -0.97 3.43 -12.85
N GLY A 370 -0.25 2.76 -13.75
CA GLY A 370 -0.46 2.91 -15.19
C GLY A 370 -1.73 2.23 -15.69
N GLY A 371 -2.60 1.78 -14.77
CA GLY A 371 -3.81 1.04 -15.07
C GLY A 371 -3.51 -0.35 -15.63
N PHE A 372 -4.45 -0.86 -16.42
CA PHE A 372 -4.40 -2.18 -17.04
C PHE A 372 -3.29 -2.31 -18.10
N ALA A 373 -2.76 -1.19 -18.59
CA ALA A 373 -1.64 -1.18 -19.53
C ALA A 373 -0.34 -1.70 -18.90
N GLU A 374 -0.16 -1.48 -17.59
CA GLU A 374 1.04 -1.82 -16.83
C GLU A 374 0.81 -3.03 -15.90
N LEU A 375 -0.23 -3.83 -16.17
CA LEU A 375 -0.46 -5.09 -15.46
C LEU A 375 0.78 -5.99 -15.49
N MET A 376 1.08 -6.59 -14.34
CA MET A 376 2.24 -7.45 -14.13
C MET A 376 1.77 -8.89 -13.91
N GLY A 377 2.44 -9.84 -14.55
CA GLY A 377 2.33 -11.28 -14.28
C GLY A 377 3.59 -11.80 -13.59
N SER A 378 3.70 -13.12 -13.46
CA SER A 378 4.85 -13.74 -12.77
C SER A 378 6.20 -13.54 -13.49
N ASN A 379 6.17 -13.28 -14.81
CA ASN A 379 7.36 -13.12 -15.66
C ASN A 379 7.60 -11.67 -16.14
N GLY A 380 6.91 -10.68 -15.55
CA GLY A 380 7.03 -9.26 -15.94
C GLY A 380 5.72 -8.69 -16.52
N PRO A 381 5.79 -7.63 -17.36
CA PRO A 381 4.62 -6.97 -17.93
C PRO A 381 3.74 -7.96 -18.70
N GLN A 382 2.48 -8.09 -18.28
CA GLN A 382 1.53 -9.06 -18.80
C GLN A 382 0.11 -8.52 -18.69
N LYS A 383 -0.50 -8.23 -19.85
CA LYS A 383 -1.86 -7.69 -19.95
C LYS A 383 -2.92 -8.71 -19.54
N PHE A 384 -4.08 -8.19 -19.16
CA PHE A 384 -5.28 -9.00 -18.95
C PHE A 384 -5.67 -9.72 -20.25
N CYS A 385 -5.88 -11.04 -20.18
CA CYS A 385 -6.15 -11.87 -21.35
C CYS A 385 -7.44 -12.68 -21.18
N ILE A 386 -8.29 -12.70 -22.20
CA ILE A 386 -9.43 -13.63 -22.27
C ILE A 386 -9.18 -14.63 -23.39
N GLU A 387 -9.18 -15.92 -23.05
CA GLU A 387 -8.92 -17.02 -23.98
C GLU A 387 -10.14 -17.93 -24.11
N LYS A 388 -10.50 -18.29 -25.36
CA LYS A 388 -11.55 -19.29 -25.61
C LYS A 388 -11.01 -20.68 -25.31
N VAL A 389 -11.46 -21.26 -24.19
CA VAL A 389 -11.06 -22.63 -23.77
C VAL A 389 -12.29 -23.39 -23.29
N GLY A 390 -12.35 -24.68 -23.61
CA GLY A 390 -13.36 -25.59 -23.06
C GLY A 390 -14.70 -25.64 -23.80
N LYS A 391 -15.69 -26.23 -23.13
CA LYS A 391 -17.06 -26.44 -23.62
C LYS A 391 -18.04 -25.53 -22.87
N ASP A 392 -19.21 -25.29 -23.46
CA ASP A 392 -20.27 -24.48 -22.84
C ASP A 392 -20.74 -24.99 -21.47
N THR A 393 -20.47 -26.26 -21.12
CA THR A 393 -20.74 -26.84 -19.79
C THR A 393 -19.69 -26.50 -18.75
N TRP A 394 -18.46 -26.11 -19.13
CA TRP A 394 -17.37 -25.85 -18.18
C TRP A 394 -17.53 -24.50 -17.47
N LEU A 395 -16.95 -24.38 -16.28
CA LEU A 395 -16.84 -23.11 -15.57
C LEU A 395 -15.64 -22.29 -16.09
N PRO A 396 -15.70 -20.95 -16.02
CA PRO A 396 -14.54 -20.09 -16.21
C PRO A 396 -13.41 -20.46 -15.25
N ARG A 397 -12.17 -20.38 -15.71
CA ARG A 397 -10.98 -20.63 -14.88
C ARG A 397 -9.96 -19.53 -15.08
N SER A 398 -9.15 -19.26 -14.08
CA SER A 398 -8.10 -18.25 -14.17
C SER A 398 -6.71 -18.86 -14.12
N HIS A 399 -5.75 -18.16 -14.72
CA HIS A 399 -4.32 -18.39 -14.56
C HIS A 399 -3.72 -17.08 -14.08
N THR A 400 -3.70 -16.88 -12.76
CA THR A 400 -3.30 -15.62 -12.12
C THR A 400 -1.91 -15.19 -12.56
N CYS A 401 -0.97 -16.13 -12.69
CA CYS A 401 0.35 -16.03 -13.33
C CYS A 401 0.41 -15.14 -14.58
N PHE A 402 -0.56 -15.32 -15.46
CA PHE A 402 -0.61 -14.75 -16.81
C PHE A 402 -1.70 -13.70 -16.97
N ASN A 403 -2.38 -13.34 -15.88
CA ASN A 403 -3.56 -12.48 -15.86
C ASN A 403 -4.61 -12.94 -16.91
N ARG A 404 -4.81 -14.27 -17.02
CA ARG A 404 -5.63 -14.89 -18.07
C ARG A 404 -6.89 -15.53 -17.51
N LEU A 405 -8.02 -15.22 -18.14
CA LEU A 405 -9.31 -15.86 -17.95
C LEU A 405 -9.59 -16.80 -19.11
N ASP A 406 -9.74 -18.09 -18.80
CA ASP A 406 -10.25 -19.09 -19.72
C ASP A 406 -11.78 -18.98 -19.71
N LEU A 407 -12.36 -18.42 -20.76
CA LEU A 407 -13.79 -18.14 -20.88
C LEU A 407 -14.45 -19.11 -21.88
N PRO A 408 -15.28 -20.06 -21.41
CA PRO A 408 -15.95 -21.00 -22.29
C PRO A 408 -16.93 -20.33 -23.27
N PRO A 409 -17.16 -20.91 -24.46
CA PRO A 409 -18.08 -20.35 -25.45
C PRO A 409 -19.55 -20.57 -25.06
N CYS A 410 -20.01 -19.82 -24.06
CA CYS A 410 -21.39 -19.84 -23.57
C CYS A 410 -22.39 -19.49 -24.70
N LYS A 411 -23.62 -20.01 -24.60
CA LYS A 411 -24.66 -19.85 -25.63
C LYS A 411 -25.56 -18.64 -25.41
N SER A 412 -25.63 -18.10 -24.19
CA SER A 412 -26.42 -16.94 -23.82
C SER A 412 -25.69 -16.04 -22.82
N TYR A 413 -26.17 -14.79 -22.70
CA TYR A 413 -25.69 -13.83 -21.69
C TYR A 413 -25.92 -14.35 -20.27
N GLU A 414 -27.13 -14.83 -19.97
CA GLU A 414 -27.49 -15.33 -18.64
C GLU A 414 -26.59 -16.50 -18.20
N GLN A 415 -26.30 -17.44 -19.11
CA GLN A 415 -25.39 -18.55 -18.82
C GLN A 415 -23.97 -18.06 -18.51
N LEU A 416 -23.48 -17.05 -19.23
CA LEU A 416 -22.16 -16.48 -18.98
C LEU A 416 -22.12 -15.75 -17.63
N LYS A 417 -23.17 -14.98 -17.31
CA LYS A 417 -23.31 -14.24 -16.06
C LYS A 417 -23.34 -15.17 -14.85
N GLU A 418 -24.22 -16.17 -14.87
CA GLU A 418 -24.34 -17.17 -13.80
C GLU A 418 -23.01 -17.88 -13.54
N LYS A 419 -22.32 -18.31 -14.61
CA LYS A 419 -21.05 -19.00 -14.50
C LYS A 419 -19.90 -18.14 -14.01
N LEU A 420 -19.86 -16.86 -14.41
CA LEU A 420 -18.85 -15.93 -13.92
C LEU A 420 -19.09 -15.63 -12.44
N LEU A 421 -20.34 -15.35 -12.04
CA LEU A 421 -20.69 -15.12 -10.63
C LEU A 421 -20.35 -16.33 -9.77
N PHE A 422 -20.73 -17.53 -10.19
CA PHE A 422 -20.38 -18.76 -9.49
C PHE A 422 -18.85 -18.92 -9.35
N ALA A 423 -18.10 -18.73 -10.44
CA ALA A 423 -16.65 -18.89 -10.42
C ALA A 423 -15.92 -17.84 -9.56
N ILE A 424 -16.44 -16.60 -9.45
CA ILE A 424 -15.84 -15.59 -8.56
C ILE A 424 -16.27 -15.75 -7.10
N GLU A 425 -17.46 -16.30 -6.84
CA GLU A 425 -17.98 -16.54 -5.48
C GLU A 425 -17.34 -17.78 -4.82
N GLU A 426 -17.08 -18.85 -5.59
CA GLU A 426 -16.41 -20.05 -5.05
C GLU A 426 -14.89 -19.87 -4.83
N THR A 427 -14.33 -18.70 -5.14
CA THR A 427 -12.88 -18.45 -5.08
C THR A 427 -12.30 -18.27 -3.67
N GLU A 428 -13.04 -18.54 -2.60
CA GLU A 428 -12.47 -18.61 -1.25
C GLU A 428 -11.50 -19.81 -1.05
N GLY A 429 -11.34 -20.67 -2.05
CA GLY A 429 -10.29 -21.69 -2.07
C GLY A 429 -9.88 -22.05 -3.48
N PHE A 430 -8.67 -21.66 -3.90
CA PHE A 430 -8.02 -22.34 -5.01
C PHE A 430 -7.39 -23.63 -4.49
N GLY A 431 -8.10 -24.74 -4.68
CA GLY A 431 -7.67 -26.11 -4.33
C GLY A 431 -8.79 -27.11 -4.53
#